data_AF-H3C8Y8-F1
#
_entry.id   AF-H3C8Y8-F1
#
_cell.length_a   1.000
_cell.length_b   1.000
_cell.length_c   1.000
_cell.angle_alpha   90.00
_cell.angle_beta   90.00
_cell.angle_gamma   90.00
#
_symmetry.space_group_name_H-M   'P 1'
#
loop_
_entity.id
_entity.type
_entity.pdbx_description
1 polymer ?
#
loop_
_entity_poly.entity_id
_entity_poly.type
_entity_poly.pdbx_seq_one_letter_code
_entity_poly.pdbx_strand_id
1 'polypeptide(L)'
;MALTGKRSEKGPACWKRRVKSEYMRLRQLKRFRRADEIKSMFSTDRQKIMERTDIWNQEWKTRRIQPVHITTSVGSLRGTRECTVDSSFSEFPRQVIPLKTLNAAASVPLMYSWSPLQQNFTVEDETVLHNIPHMGDEILDQDGTFMEELIKNYDGKVHGDRECGFINNEILVELVNALAQYSHNEDEEEEEEHDFKVDKIDLCDSKKHPEN
;
A
#
# COMPACT_ATOMS: atom_id res chain seq x y z
N MET A 1 -14.41 31.85 32.98
CA MET A 1 -13.06 31.29 33.12
C MET A 1 -12.60 30.87 31.74
N ALA A 2 -11.77 31.69 31.09
CA ALA A 2 -11.22 31.40 29.78
C ALA A 2 -9.90 30.62 29.99
N LEU A 3 -9.86 29.37 29.52
CA LEU A 3 -8.64 28.57 29.49
C LEU A 3 -7.74 29.12 28.37
N THR A 4 -6.82 30.00 28.72
CA THR A 4 -5.75 30.44 27.83
C THR A 4 -4.67 29.36 27.81
N GLY A 5 -4.85 28.35 26.96
CA GLY A 5 -3.76 27.46 26.59
C GLY A 5 -2.74 28.24 25.76
N LYS A 6 -1.53 28.46 26.31
CA LYS A 6 -0.40 29.02 25.56
C LYS A 6 -0.12 28.10 24.37
N ARG A 7 -0.16 28.64 23.15
CA ARG A 7 0.20 27.88 21.94
C ARG A 7 1.72 27.69 21.94
N SER A 8 2.18 26.44 21.86
CA SER A 8 3.60 26.09 21.66
C SER A 8 4.18 26.88 20.48
N GLU A 9 5.30 27.56 20.70
CA GLU A 9 5.96 28.49 19.77
C GLU A 9 6.62 27.81 18.56
N LYS A 10 6.58 26.47 18.51
CA LYS A 10 7.27 25.70 17.47
C LYS A 10 6.43 25.66 16.19
N GLY A 11 6.97 26.23 15.10
CA GLY A 11 6.26 26.43 13.83
C GLY A 11 5.81 25.13 13.11
N PRO A 12 4.86 25.19 12.15
CA PRO A 12 4.19 24.01 11.57
C PRO A 12 5.10 22.87 11.05
N ALA A 13 6.30 23.20 10.58
CA ALA A 13 7.26 22.23 10.06
C ALA A 13 7.96 21.39 11.14
N CYS A 14 8.09 21.89 12.38
CA CYS A 14 8.67 21.09 13.47
C CYS A 14 7.72 19.95 13.87
N TRP A 15 6.41 20.23 13.90
CA TRP A 15 5.38 19.25 14.25
C TRP A 15 5.28 18.16 13.21
N LYS A 16 5.33 18.51 11.91
CA LYS A 16 5.41 17.52 10.83
C LYS A 16 6.61 16.57 11.00
N ARG A 17 7.79 17.11 11.32
CA ARG A 17 8.99 16.29 11.58
C ARG A 17 8.81 15.40 12.81
N ARG A 18 8.28 15.94 13.92
CA ARG A 18 8.04 15.19 15.16
C ARG A 18 7.03 14.04 14.95
N VAL A 19 5.91 14.31 14.29
CA VAL A 19 4.91 13.29 13.92
C VAL A 19 5.53 12.18 13.09
N LYS A 20 6.33 12.53 12.07
CA LYS A 20 7.01 11.55 11.22
C LYS A 20 7.99 10.68 12.00
N SER A 21 8.79 11.28 12.89
CA SER A 21 9.73 10.54 13.75
C SER A 21 9.02 9.59 14.71
N GLU A 22 7.97 10.04 15.41
CA GLU A 22 7.18 9.18 16.30
C GLU A 22 6.49 8.04 15.56
N TYR A 23 5.91 8.33 14.40
CA TYR A 23 5.31 7.31 13.55
C TYR A 23 6.34 6.23 13.15
N MET A 24 7.55 6.62 12.74
CA MET A 24 8.60 5.66 12.37
C MET A 24 9.07 4.84 13.58
N ARG A 25 9.24 5.47 14.75
CA ARG A 25 9.63 4.80 16.00
C ARG A 25 8.59 3.76 16.43
N LEU A 26 7.32 4.15 16.49
CA LEU A 26 6.20 3.27 16.86
C LEU A 26 6.08 2.08 15.90
N ARG A 27 6.17 2.34 14.58
CA ARG A 27 6.10 1.29 13.57
C ARG A 27 7.23 0.26 13.71
N GLN A 28 8.47 0.71 13.95
CA GLN A 28 9.61 -0.19 14.15
C GLN A 28 9.45 -1.03 15.42
N LEU A 29 9.10 -0.39 16.54
CA LEU A 29 8.89 -1.06 17.82
C LEU A 29 7.78 -2.12 17.73
N LYS A 30 6.66 -1.77 17.08
CA LYS A 30 5.53 -2.68 16.89
C LYS A 30 5.87 -3.84 15.96
N ARG A 31 6.62 -3.59 14.89
CA ARG A 31 7.14 -4.65 14.01
C ARG A 31 8.01 -5.63 14.78
N PHE A 32 8.90 -5.14 15.63
CA PHE A 32 9.78 -5.99 16.44
C PHE A 32 8.98 -6.82 17.45
N ARG A 33 8.08 -6.18 18.22
CA ARG A 33 7.23 -6.87 19.22
C ARG A 33 6.34 -7.95 18.60
N ARG A 34 5.78 -7.70 17.41
CA ARG A 34 4.88 -8.65 16.73
C ARG A 34 5.60 -9.71 15.90
N ALA A 35 6.93 -9.69 15.77
CA ALA A 35 7.63 -10.58 14.86
C ALA A 35 7.40 -12.06 15.19
N ASP A 36 7.53 -12.43 16.47
CA ASP A 36 7.33 -13.81 16.92
C ASP A 36 5.86 -14.23 16.90
N GLU A 37 4.95 -13.32 17.26
CA GLU A 37 3.51 -13.54 17.14
C GLU A 37 3.10 -13.82 15.69
N ILE A 38 3.57 -13.01 14.75
CA ILE A 38 3.32 -13.17 13.31
C ILE A 38 3.90 -14.50 12.81
N LYS A 39 5.12 -14.87 13.23
CA LYS A 39 5.73 -16.15 12.86
C LYS A 39 4.89 -17.33 13.36
N SER A 40 4.39 -17.27 14.59
CA SER A 40 3.49 -18.27 15.16
C SER A 40 2.18 -18.34 14.36
N MET A 41 1.55 -17.19 14.07
CA MET A 41 0.32 -17.12 13.28
C MET A 41 0.50 -17.71 11.88
N PHE A 42 1.62 -17.43 11.19
CA PHE A 42 1.93 -18.03 9.89
C PHE A 42 2.05 -19.56 9.98
N SER A 43 2.66 -20.08 11.05
CA SER A 43 2.75 -21.53 11.26
C SER A 43 1.38 -22.16 11.45
N THR A 44 0.50 -21.55 12.26
CA THR A 44 -0.88 -22.01 12.44
C THR A 44 -1.69 -21.92 11.16
N ASP A 45 -1.55 -20.82 10.40
CA ASP A 45 -2.27 -20.65 9.14
C ASP A 45 -1.79 -21.64 8.08
N ARG A 46 -0.48 -21.94 8.06
CA ARG A 46 0.07 -22.99 7.19
C ARG A 46 -0.54 -24.35 7.48
N GLN A 47 -0.78 -24.69 8.75
CA GLN A 47 -1.48 -25.92 9.11
C GLN A 47 -2.92 -25.94 8.55
N LYS A 48 -3.67 -24.85 8.71
CA LYS A 48 -5.03 -24.73 8.15
C LYS A 48 -5.05 -24.85 6.63
N ILE A 49 -4.07 -24.24 5.95
CA ILE A 49 -3.90 -24.37 4.50
C ILE A 49 -3.69 -25.83 4.14
N MET A 50 -2.75 -26.52 4.80
CA MET A 50 -2.47 -27.93 4.56
C MET A 50 -3.73 -28.79 4.71
N GLU A 51 -4.44 -28.67 5.84
CA GLU A 51 -5.67 -29.41 6.12
C GLU A 51 -6.74 -29.19 5.04
N ARG A 52 -6.98 -27.93 4.63
CA ARG A 52 -7.96 -27.60 3.59
C ARG A 52 -7.54 -28.11 2.21
N THR A 53 -6.26 -27.93 1.85
CA THR A 53 -5.74 -28.41 0.57
C THR A 53 -5.74 -29.92 0.49
N ASP A 54 -5.54 -30.62 1.62
CA ASP A 54 -5.63 -32.07 1.68
C ASP A 54 -7.06 -32.54 1.43
N ILE A 55 -8.07 -31.90 2.00
CA ILE A 55 -9.49 -32.20 1.71
C ILE A 55 -9.77 -32.06 0.20
N TRP A 56 -9.39 -30.93 -0.41
CA TRP A 56 -9.56 -30.73 -1.85
C TRP A 56 -8.78 -31.73 -2.70
N ASN A 57 -7.58 -32.11 -2.27
CA ASN A 57 -6.76 -33.11 -2.96
C ASN A 57 -7.38 -34.50 -2.87
N GLN A 58 -7.96 -34.88 -1.72
CA GLN A 58 -8.69 -36.15 -1.59
C GLN A 58 -9.94 -36.15 -2.46
N GLU A 59 -10.74 -35.08 -2.46
CA GLU A 59 -11.88 -34.94 -3.37
C GLU A 59 -11.45 -35.05 -4.84
N TRP A 60 -10.36 -34.38 -5.22
CA TRP A 60 -9.81 -34.43 -6.57
C TRP A 60 -9.41 -35.85 -6.99
N LYS A 61 -8.75 -36.62 -6.11
CA LYS A 61 -8.33 -38.01 -6.37
C LYS A 61 -9.49 -38.95 -6.67
N THR A 62 -10.70 -38.65 -6.19
CA THR A 62 -11.90 -39.46 -6.49
C THR A 62 -12.43 -39.22 -7.90
N ARG A 63 -12.04 -38.10 -8.54
CA ARG A 63 -12.51 -37.73 -9.88
C ARG A 63 -11.70 -38.47 -10.94
N ARG A 64 -12.42 -39.02 -11.93
CA ARG A 64 -11.82 -39.59 -13.16
C ARG A 64 -12.09 -38.65 -14.33
N ILE A 65 -11.25 -37.64 -14.47
CA ILE A 65 -11.33 -36.68 -15.57
C ILE A 65 -10.47 -37.18 -16.73
N GLN A 66 -11.03 -37.25 -17.94
CA GLN A 66 -10.24 -37.56 -19.12
C GLN A 66 -9.29 -36.38 -19.42
N PRO A 67 -7.97 -36.61 -19.55
CA PRO A 67 -7.05 -35.56 -19.95
C PRO A 67 -7.36 -35.11 -21.37
N VAL A 68 -6.99 -33.87 -21.70
CA VAL A 68 -7.20 -33.34 -23.04
C VAL A 68 -6.33 -34.12 -24.04
N HIS A 69 -6.95 -34.57 -25.12
CA HIS A 69 -6.27 -35.25 -26.22
C HIS A 69 -6.07 -34.29 -27.40
N ILE A 70 -4.89 -34.34 -28.01
CA ILE A 70 -4.63 -33.63 -29.26
C ILE A 70 -5.32 -34.42 -30.38
N THR A 71 -6.41 -33.87 -30.90
CA THR A 71 -7.06 -34.42 -32.09
C THR A 71 -6.42 -33.78 -33.31
N THR A 72 -5.41 -34.45 -33.88
CA THR A 72 -4.96 -34.15 -35.24
C THR A 72 -6.08 -34.58 -36.18
N SER A 73 -6.92 -33.63 -36.59
CA SER A 73 -8.02 -33.91 -37.52
C SER A 73 -7.46 -34.55 -38.77
N VAL A 74 -8.03 -35.70 -39.14
CA VAL A 74 -7.77 -36.44 -40.37
C VAL A 74 -7.89 -35.49 -41.57
N GLY A 75 -6.75 -35.06 -42.12
CA GLY A 75 -6.67 -34.14 -43.25
C GLY A 75 -7.21 -32.74 -42.93
N SER A 76 -6.31 -31.75 -42.87
CA SER A 76 -6.72 -30.34 -42.91
C SER A 76 -7.62 -30.14 -44.14
N LEU A 77 -8.94 -30.04 -43.92
CA LEU A 77 -9.88 -29.69 -44.97
C LEU A 77 -9.39 -28.37 -45.58
N ARG A 78 -9.30 -28.30 -46.92
CA ARG A 78 -8.80 -27.09 -47.59
C ARG A 78 -9.59 -25.88 -47.08
N GLY A 79 -8.90 -24.91 -46.47
CA GLY A 79 -9.50 -23.66 -45.98
C GLY A 79 -9.57 -23.50 -44.46
N THR A 80 -9.15 -24.48 -43.65
CA THR A 80 -8.99 -24.25 -42.20
C THR A 80 -7.79 -23.36 -41.92
N ARG A 81 -7.99 -22.29 -41.12
CA ARG A 81 -6.89 -21.43 -40.64
C ARG A 81 -5.96 -22.26 -39.75
N GLU A 82 -4.67 -21.91 -39.74
CA GLU A 82 -3.65 -22.59 -38.93
C GLU A 82 -3.06 -21.61 -37.89
N CYS A 83 -2.68 -22.15 -36.74
CA CYS A 83 -1.92 -21.47 -35.71
C CYS A 83 -0.50 -22.03 -35.71
N THR A 84 0.49 -21.14 -35.76
CA THR A 84 1.91 -21.51 -35.75
C THR A 84 2.55 -20.99 -34.47
N VAL A 85 3.28 -21.85 -33.77
CA VAL A 85 4.04 -21.50 -32.58
C VAL A 85 5.52 -21.80 -32.83
N ASP A 86 6.34 -20.76 -32.73
CA ASP A 86 7.78 -20.84 -32.83
C ASP A 86 8.42 -20.96 -31.44
N SER A 87 9.36 -21.89 -31.31
CA SER A 87 10.17 -22.04 -30.11
C SER A 87 11.42 -21.17 -30.20
N SER A 88 11.78 -20.50 -29.10
CA SER A 88 13.08 -19.83 -28.98
C SER A 88 14.24 -20.81 -28.79
N PHE A 89 13.94 -22.07 -28.48
CA PHE A 89 14.93 -23.14 -28.36
C PHE A 89 15.10 -23.84 -29.70
N SER A 90 16.34 -23.89 -30.20
CA SER A 90 16.70 -24.47 -31.50
C SER A 90 16.40 -25.97 -31.64
N GLU A 91 16.27 -26.68 -30.52
CA GLU A 91 16.00 -28.12 -30.47
C GLU A 91 14.53 -28.47 -30.73
N PHE A 92 13.62 -27.49 -30.56
CA PHE A 92 12.20 -27.72 -30.75
C PHE A 92 11.74 -27.17 -32.11
N PRO A 93 11.19 -28.01 -32.98
CA PRO A 93 10.69 -27.55 -34.27
C PRO A 93 9.47 -26.65 -34.11
N ARG A 94 9.26 -25.78 -35.10
CA ARG A 94 8.03 -25.03 -35.28
C ARG A 94 6.81 -25.98 -35.26
N GLN A 95 5.81 -25.64 -34.46
CA GLN A 95 4.57 -26.41 -34.35
C GLN A 95 3.44 -25.70 -35.10
N VAL A 96 2.68 -26.45 -35.90
CA VAL A 96 1.53 -25.94 -36.65
C VAL A 96 0.30 -26.79 -36.34
N ILE A 97 -0.78 -26.16 -35.91
CA ILE A 97 -2.06 -26.82 -35.59
C ILE A 97 -3.25 -26.09 -36.23
N PRO A 98 -4.34 -26.79 -36.57
CA PRO A 98 -5.54 -26.13 -37.08
C PRO A 98 -6.19 -25.23 -36.02
N LEU A 99 -6.61 -24.03 -36.43
CA LEU A 99 -7.26 -23.04 -35.59
C LEU A 99 -8.77 -23.32 -35.53
N LYS A 100 -9.27 -23.74 -34.36
CA LYS A 100 -10.70 -23.91 -34.13
C LYS A 100 -11.37 -22.55 -33.88
N THR A 101 -12.21 -22.12 -34.81
CA THR A 101 -13.04 -20.91 -34.61
C THR A 101 -14.15 -21.22 -33.61
N LEU A 102 -14.24 -20.43 -32.54
CA LEU A 102 -15.36 -20.47 -31.59
C LEU A 102 -16.59 -19.81 -32.22
N ASN A 103 -17.77 -20.35 -31.95
CA ASN A 103 -19.00 -19.78 -32.47
C ASN A 103 -19.23 -18.37 -31.88
N ALA A 104 -19.69 -17.44 -32.72
CA ALA A 104 -20.01 -16.10 -32.27
C ALA A 104 -21.18 -16.14 -31.27
N ALA A 105 -20.99 -15.50 -30.12
CA ALA A 105 -22.05 -15.26 -29.14
C ALA A 105 -22.58 -13.83 -29.29
N ALA A 106 -23.87 -13.64 -29.02
CA ALA A 106 -24.48 -12.31 -29.03
C ALA A 106 -23.88 -11.44 -27.92
N SER A 107 -23.48 -10.21 -28.24
CA SER A 107 -23.00 -9.24 -27.26
C SER A 107 -24.17 -8.58 -26.55
N VAL A 108 -24.02 -8.38 -25.23
CA VAL A 108 -24.93 -7.59 -24.41
C VAL A 108 -24.38 -6.15 -24.34
N PRO A 109 -25.25 -5.12 -24.38
CA PRO A 109 -24.81 -3.73 -24.19
C PRO A 109 -24.03 -3.54 -22.88
N LEU A 110 -23.04 -2.62 -22.90
CA LEU A 110 -22.28 -2.27 -21.70
C LEU A 110 -23.19 -1.59 -20.68
N MET A 111 -23.28 -2.16 -19.48
CA MET A 111 -23.99 -1.55 -18.35
C MET A 111 -23.17 -1.72 -17.08
N TYR A 112 -23.08 -0.65 -16.29
CA TYR A 112 -22.56 -0.71 -14.93
C TYR A 112 -23.66 -1.15 -13.96
N SER A 113 -23.25 -1.73 -12.83
CA SER A 113 -24.16 -2.16 -11.78
C SER A 113 -24.62 -0.96 -10.94
N TRP A 114 -25.92 -0.87 -10.70
CA TRP A 114 -26.53 0.15 -9.85
C TRP A 114 -27.39 -0.50 -8.78
N SER A 115 -27.41 0.07 -7.57
CA SER A 115 -28.32 -0.35 -6.52
C SER A 115 -29.73 0.21 -6.77
N PRO A 116 -30.79 -0.61 -6.75
CA PRO A 116 -32.14 -0.13 -6.95
C PRO A 116 -32.60 0.71 -5.75
N LEU A 117 -33.30 1.82 -6.02
CA LEU A 117 -33.83 2.72 -4.99
C LEU A 117 -35.35 2.90 -5.16
N GLN A 118 -36.08 2.83 -4.04
CA GLN A 118 -37.51 3.14 -4.00
C GLN A 118 -37.77 4.63 -3.69
N GLN A 119 -36.83 5.28 -3.03
CA GLN A 119 -36.84 6.70 -2.67
C GLN A 119 -35.42 7.26 -2.79
N ASN A 120 -35.30 8.56 -3.00
CA ASN A 120 -34.01 9.22 -3.14
C ASN A 120 -33.19 9.13 -1.84
N PHE A 121 -31.87 8.99 -1.99
CA PHE A 121 -30.92 8.93 -0.89
C PHE A 121 -30.00 10.15 -0.95
N THR A 122 -29.86 10.86 0.17
CA THR A 122 -28.95 12.00 0.28
C THR A 122 -27.52 11.51 0.47
N VAL A 123 -26.58 12.04 -0.32
CA VAL A 123 -25.16 11.65 -0.28
C VAL A 123 -24.31 12.87 0.08
N GLU A 124 -23.33 12.68 0.96
CA GLU A 124 -22.35 13.72 1.32
C GLU A 124 -21.31 13.90 0.20
N ASP A 125 -20.79 15.12 0.07
CA ASP A 125 -19.79 15.42 -0.94
C ASP A 125 -18.48 14.65 -0.70
N GLU A 126 -17.97 14.02 -1.76
CA GLU A 126 -16.67 13.37 -1.74
C GLU A 126 -15.55 14.42 -1.77
N THR A 127 -14.68 14.41 -0.76
CA THR A 127 -13.59 15.41 -0.62
C THR A 127 -12.20 14.86 -1.02
N VAL A 128 -12.11 13.56 -1.29
CA VAL A 128 -10.88 12.86 -1.65
C VAL A 128 -11.21 11.88 -2.76
N LEU A 129 -10.44 11.90 -3.84
CA LEU A 129 -10.61 10.98 -4.95
C LEU A 129 -10.13 9.58 -4.55
N HIS A 130 -11.02 8.60 -4.45
CA HIS A 130 -10.65 7.25 -4.03
C HIS A 130 -10.06 6.38 -5.15
N ASN A 131 -10.43 6.65 -6.41
CA ASN A 131 -9.96 5.90 -7.57
C ASN A 131 -9.67 6.84 -8.73
N ILE A 132 -8.57 6.59 -9.44
CA ILE A 132 -8.27 7.22 -10.72
C ILE A 132 -8.85 6.33 -11.84
N PRO A 133 -9.75 6.85 -12.69
CA PRO A 133 -10.30 6.07 -13.79
C PRO A 133 -9.20 5.62 -14.76
N HIS A 134 -9.15 4.32 -15.07
CA HIS A 134 -8.29 3.82 -16.13
C HIS A 134 -8.98 4.06 -17.49
N MET A 135 -8.47 5.02 -18.26
CA MET A 135 -9.04 5.39 -19.56
C MET A 135 -8.40 4.68 -20.75
N GLY A 136 -7.40 3.84 -20.51
CA GLY A 136 -6.60 3.20 -21.56
C GLY A 136 -5.32 3.99 -21.86
N ASP A 137 -4.22 3.26 -22.02
CA ASP A 137 -2.89 3.84 -22.23
C ASP A 137 -2.85 4.75 -23.46
N GLU A 138 -3.58 4.39 -24.51
CA GLU A 138 -3.67 5.16 -25.76
C GLU A 138 -4.27 6.57 -25.57
N ILE A 139 -5.11 6.77 -24.54
CA ILE A 139 -5.78 8.05 -24.24
C ILE A 139 -4.92 8.90 -23.31
N LEU A 140 -4.18 8.26 -22.39
CA LEU A 140 -3.31 8.94 -21.43
C LEU A 140 -2.17 9.71 -22.12
N ASP A 141 -1.64 9.19 -23.22
CA ASP A 141 -0.57 9.85 -23.99
C ASP A 141 -1.06 11.09 -24.78
N GLN A 142 -2.38 11.21 -25.00
CA GLN A 142 -2.97 12.29 -25.80
C GLN A 142 -3.43 13.49 -24.96
N ASP A 143 -3.90 13.25 -23.73
CA ASP A 143 -4.47 14.28 -22.87
C ASP A 143 -4.13 14.10 -21.39
N GLY A 144 -2.88 14.40 -21.05
CA GLY A 144 -2.44 14.49 -19.65
C GLY A 144 -3.12 15.63 -18.87
N THR A 145 -3.73 16.60 -19.55
CA THR A 145 -4.35 17.78 -18.91
C THR A 145 -5.66 17.43 -18.20
N PHE A 146 -6.44 16.49 -18.75
CA PHE A 146 -7.65 15.98 -18.09
C PHE A 146 -7.35 15.40 -16.70
N MET A 147 -6.26 14.62 -16.58
CA MET A 147 -5.88 13.99 -15.32
C MET A 147 -5.46 15.03 -14.26
N GLU A 148 -4.74 16.07 -14.67
CA GLU A 148 -4.39 17.18 -13.79
C GLU A 148 -5.62 17.95 -13.32
N GLU A 149 -6.57 18.22 -14.22
CA GLU A 149 -7.83 18.89 -13.88
C GLU A 149 -8.70 18.06 -12.93
N LEU A 150 -8.81 16.75 -13.18
CA LEU A 150 -9.50 15.82 -12.29
C LEU A 150 -8.91 15.87 -10.88
N ILE A 151 -7.59 15.78 -10.75
CA ILE A 151 -6.91 15.83 -9.45
C ILE A 151 -7.13 17.20 -8.77
N LYS A 152 -7.09 18.29 -9.54
CA LYS A 152 -7.30 19.65 -9.03
C LYS A 152 -8.70 19.86 -8.45
N ASN A 153 -9.73 19.21 -9.01
CA ASN A 153 -11.10 19.26 -8.47
C ASN A 153 -11.22 18.67 -7.06
N TYR A 154 -10.25 17.84 -6.65
CA TYR A 154 -10.15 17.27 -5.31
C TYR A 154 -9.04 17.91 -4.45
N ASP A 155 -8.61 19.15 -4.76
CA ASP A 155 -7.49 19.85 -4.10
C ASP A 155 -6.16 19.06 -4.11
N GLY A 156 -5.96 18.17 -5.08
CA GLY A 156 -4.81 17.27 -5.09
C GLY A 156 -4.93 16.08 -4.12
N LYS A 157 -6.07 15.87 -3.47
CA LYS A 157 -6.27 14.80 -2.50
C LYS A 157 -6.71 13.51 -3.20
N VAL A 158 -5.74 12.63 -3.44
CA VAL A 158 -5.99 11.28 -3.95
C VAL A 158 -5.74 10.26 -2.83
N HIS A 159 -6.60 9.25 -2.72
CA HIS A 159 -6.42 8.18 -1.73
C HIS A 159 -5.10 7.45 -1.99
N GLY A 160 -4.30 7.29 -0.93
CA GLY A 160 -2.98 6.66 -1.00
C GLY A 160 -1.82 7.61 -1.33
N ASP A 161 -2.09 8.84 -1.79
CA ASP A 161 -1.07 9.86 -2.01
C ASP A 161 -0.68 10.53 -0.67
N ARG A 162 0.23 9.89 0.08
CA ARG A 162 0.71 10.37 1.38
C ARG A 162 2.22 10.17 1.49
N GLU A 163 2.92 11.20 2.00
CA GLU A 163 4.37 11.14 2.28
C GLU A 163 4.74 10.08 3.34
N CYS A 164 3.80 9.79 4.26
CA CYS A 164 3.90 8.68 5.20
C CYS A 164 3.14 7.49 4.63
N GLY A 165 3.76 6.31 4.69
CA GLY A 165 3.17 5.07 4.18
C GLY A 165 1.94 4.59 4.98
N PHE A 166 1.90 3.29 5.26
CA PHE A 166 0.73 2.63 5.86
C PHE A 166 0.38 3.15 7.27
N ILE A 167 -0.87 3.53 7.49
CA ILE A 167 -1.43 3.85 8.81
C ILE A 167 -2.72 3.05 9.02
N ASN A 168 -2.81 2.36 10.16
CA ASN A 168 -4.02 1.68 10.60
C ASN A 168 -4.51 2.28 11.92
N ASN A 169 -5.73 1.92 12.33
CA ASN A 169 -6.36 2.49 13.54
C ASN A 169 -5.51 2.30 14.80
N GLU A 170 -4.85 1.15 14.95
CA GLU A 170 -4.02 0.90 16.13
C GLU A 170 -2.79 1.83 16.18
N ILE A 171 -2.07 1.97 15.07
CA ILE A 171 -0.90 2.88 15.00
C ILE A 171 -1.36 4.33 15.12
N LEU A 172 -2.53 4.69 14.56
CA LEU A 172 -3.09 6.03 14.66
C LEU A 172 -3.33 6.43 16.13
N VAL A 173 -3.98 5.57 16.91
CA VAL A 173 -4.25 5.82 18.33
C VAL A 173 -2.94 5.93 19.13
N GLU A 174 -1.99 5.01 18.92
CA GLU A 174 -0.67 5.06 19.57
C GLU A 174 0.09 6.35 19.22
N LEU A 175 0.00 6.80 17.97
CA LEU A 175 0.64 8.03 17.50
C LEU A 175 0.03 9.28 18.14
N VAL A 176 -1.30 9.38 18.18
CA VAL A 176 -1.99 10.51 18.83
C VAL A 176 -1.63 10.57 20.32
N ASN A 177 -1.63 9.42 21.00
CA ASN A 177 -1.27 9.34 22.41
C ASN A 177 0.21 9.72 22.66
N ALA A 178 1.13 9.25 21.82
CA ALA A 178 2.54 9.63 21.92
C ALA A 178 2.74 11.14 21.70
N LEU A 179 2.01 11.73 20.75
CA LEU A 179 2.08 13.17 20.48
C LEU A 179 1.49 14.02 21.61
N ALA A 180 0.46 13.54 22.29
CA ALA A 180 -0.14 14.24 23.44
C ALA A 180 0.81 14.36 24.65
N GLN A 181 1.79 13.45 24.78
CA GLN A 181 2.80 13.52 25.85
C GLN A 181 3.76 14.69 25.65
N TYR A 182 4.07 15.05 24.39
CA TYR A 182 4.94 16.20 24.10
C TYR A 182 4.31 17.55 24.43
N SER A 183 2.98 17.67 24.49
CA SER A 183 2.33 18.90 24.95
C SER A 183 2.37 19.08 26.47
N HIS A 184 2.75 18.04 27.22
CA HIS A 184 2.85 18.08 28.68
C HIS A 184 4.30 18.26 29.15
N ASN A 185 5.26 17.67 28.44
CA ASN A 185 6.68 17.68 28.84
C ASN A 185 7.47 18.91 28.37
N GLU A 186 6.93 19.76 27.50
CA GLU A 186 7.58 21.04 27.16
C GLU A 186 7.58 22.04 28.33
N ASP A 187 6.76 21.81 29.37
CA ASP A 187 6.74 22.63 30.59
C ASP A 187 7.79 22.19 31.63
N GLU A 188 8.40 20.99 31.51
CA GLU A 188 9.36 20.44 32.49
C GLU A 188 10.83 20.50 32.01
N GLU A 189 11.09 20.50 30.69
CA GLU A 189 12.46 20.51 30.15
C GLU A 189 13.16 21.89 30.20
N GLU A 190 12.45 22.99 30.46
CA GLU A 190 13.08 24.33 30.62
C GLU A 190 13.71 24.57 32.00
N GLU A 191 13.38 23.76 33.04
CA GLU A 191 13.91 23.99 34.40
C GLU A 191 15.27 23.31 34.67
N GLU A 192 15.65 22.27 33.92
CA GLU A 192 16.91 21.54 34.19
C GLU A 192 18.16 22.09 33.47
N GLU A 193 18.01 22.96 32.46
CA GLU A 193 19.17 23.45 31.68
C GLU A 193 19.85 24.70 32.31
N HIS A 194 19.29 25.29 33.37
CA HIS A 194 19.81 26.53 33.98
C HIS A 194 20.84 26.31 35.11
N ASP A 195 20.97 25.10 35.68
CA ASP A 195 21.76 24.91 36.91
C ASP A 195 23.20 24.38 36.70
N PHE A 196 23.61 24.03 35.47
CA PHE A 196 24.92 23.41 35.21
C PHE A 196 26.03 24.35 34.70
N LYS A 197 25.81 25.67 34.63
CA LYS A 197 26.77 26.61 34.00
C LYS A 197 27.48 27.62 34.93
N VAL A 198 27.33 27.55 36.26
CA VAL A 198 27.88 28.59 37.15
C VAL A 198 29.26 28.27 37.78
N ASP A 199 29.70 27.00 37.87
CA ASP A 199 30.86 26.66 38.72
C ASP A 199 32.24 26.54 38.02
N LYS A 200 32.45 27.14 36.84
CA LYS A 200 33.73 26.99 36.10
C LYS A 200 34.35 28.27 35.56
N ILE A 201 34.29 29.37 36.32
CA ILE A 201 34.96 30.61 35.91
C ILE A 201 36.06 31.15 36.83
N ASP A 202 36.24 30.65 38.04
CA ASP A 202 37.30 31.17 38.93
C ASP A 202 38.25 30.09 39.44
N LEU A 203 39.22 29.70 38.59
CA LEU A 203 40.56 29.36 39.10
C LEU A 203 41.65 29.63 38.04
N CYS A 204 42.01 30.91 37.98
CA CYS A 204 43.37 31.45 37.80
C CYS A 204 44.31 30.80 36.79
N ASP A 205 44.39 31.49 35.66
CA ASP A 205 45.60 31.98 34.99
C ASP A 205 46.91 31.80 35.80
N SER A 206 47.79 30.93 35.30
CA SER A 206 49.24 31.05 35.43
C SER A 206 49.90 30.36 34.25
N LYS A 207 50.03 31.11 33.15
CA LYS A 207 50.97 30.84 32.07
C LYS A 207 52.39 30.65 32.62
N LYS A 208 53.10 29.62 32.16
CA LYS A 208 54.29 29.75 31.28
C LYS A 208 54.90 28.38 30.95
N HIS A 209 54.96 28.09 29.65
CA HIS A 209 55.94 27.20 28.99
C HIS A 209 57.40 27.70 29.26
N PRO A 210 58.49 26.94 29.01
CA PRO A 210 58.70 26.07 27.83
C PRO A 210 59.55 24.78 28.00
N GLU A 211 59.61 24.03 26.88
CA GLU A 211 60.70 23.17 26.36
C GLU A 211 61.29 22.01 27.20
N ASN A 212 61.02 20.76 26.76
CA ASN A 212 61.92 19.97 25.89
C ASN A 212 61.16 18.77 25.29
#